data_AF-A0A1X4G2W9-F1
#
_entry.id   AF-A0A1X4G2W9-F1
#
_cell.length_a   1.000
_cell.length_b   1.000
_cell.length_c   1.000
_cell.angle_alpha   90.00
_cell.angle_beta   90.00
_cell.angle_gamma   90.00
#
_symmetry.space_group_name_H-M   'P 1'
#
loop_
_entity.id
_entity.type
_entity.pdbx_description
1 polymer ?
#
loop_
_entity_poly.entity_id
_entity_poly.type
_entity_poly.pdbx_seq_one_letter_code
_entity_poly.pdbx_strand_id
1 'polypeptide(L)'
;MVNSLSVRTSDPSYPINLVGKTGQAVYISIHNPSQYICANCEQILPDWKQQQFLWVIVVLQQSKYPLVEMTGEIETEKEKLREKFIRFGCDVTFNLRDQGYTTDLIDPRTGYPLLSHPGLIPHDDTAVAKALLNYPVIKNKCCVLVHPQWGTAVYPSVLLSSAPPEVILSVIKSIAPLHGWMEPDN
;
A
#
# COMPACT_ATOMS: atom_id res chain seq x y z
N MET A 1 0.33 -16.33 29.62
CA MET A 1 -0.88 -15.53 29.35
C MET A 1 -0.66 -14.87 28.01
N VAL A 2 -1.26 -15.42 26.96
CA VAL A 2 -1.13 -14.91 25.59
C VAL A 2 -2.15 -13.80 25.47
N ASN A 3 -1.71 -12.54 25.38
CA ASN A 3 -2.60 -11.43 25.07
C ASN A 3 -3.11 -11.65 23.65
N SER A 4 -4.32 -12.19 23.52
CA SER A 4 -5.05 -12.16 22.26
C SER A 4 -5.43 -10.71 21.99
N LEU A 5 -4.80 -10.10 20.99
CA LEU A 5 -5.32 -8.87 20.42
C LEU A 5 -6.74 -9.17 19.95
N SER A 6 -7.72 -8.55 20.61
CA SER A 6 -9.12 -8.63 20.22
C SER A 6 -9.25 -8.13 18.78
N VAL A 7 -9.64 -9.00 17.87
CA VAL A 7 -10.00 -8.63 16.50
C VAL A 7 -11.26 -7.76 16.59
N ARG A 8 -11.08 -6.44 16.55
CA ARG A 8 -12.17 -5.49 16.41
C ARG A 8 -12.58 -5.45 14.95
N THR A 9 -13.83 -5.82 14.69
CA THR A 9 -14.50 -5.60 13.42
C THR A 9 -14.89 -4.12 13.31
N SER A 10 -14.54 -3.51 12.17
CA SER A 10 -14.57 -2.06 11.85
C SER A 10 -13.47 -1.21 12.50
N ASP A 11 -12.23 -1.41 12.07
CA ASP A 11 -11.17 -0.42 12.29
C ASP A 11 -11.45 0.85 11.47
N PRO A 12 -11.11 2.05 11.98
CA PRO A 12 -11.21 3.29 11.21
C PRO A 12 -10.27 3.20 10.01
N SER A 13 -10.85 3.10 8.81
CA SER A 13 -10.12 3.37 7.58
C SER A 13 -10.18 4.86 7.30
N TYR A 14 -9.05 5.44 6.92
CA TYR A 14 -8.96 6.84 6.48
C TYR A 14 -8.87 6.87 4.95
N PRO A 15 -10.01 6.76 4.22
CA PRO A 15 -10.00 6.69 2.77
C PRO A 15 -9.68 8.06 2.16
N ILE A 16 -8.91 8.03 1.07
CA ILE A 16 -8.57 9.19 0.25
C ILE A 16 -8.81 8.78 -1.20
N ASN A 17 -9.73 9.45 -1.87
CA ASN A 17 -9.99 9.25 -3.30
C ASN A 17 -9.31 10.38 -4.07
N LEU A 18 -8.46 10.01 -5.02
CA LEU A 18 -7.69 10.93 -5.84
C LEU A 18 -7.82 10.54 -7.31
N VAL A 19 -7.49 11.48 -8.19
CA VAL A 19 -7.47 11.29 -9.64
C VAL A 19 -6.14 11.81 -10.17
N GLY A 20 -5.47 10.98 -10.99
CA GLY A 20 -4.26 11.36 -11.69
C GLY A 20 -4.55 12.29 -12.88
N LYS A 21 -3.54 13.02 -13.37
CA LYS A 21 -3.64 13.92 -14.53
C LYS A 21 -4.26 13.31 -15.80
N THR A 22 -4.17 11.99 -15.96
CA THR A 22 -4.72 11.23 -17.10
C THR A 22 -6.13 10.69 -16.85
N GLY A 23 -6.77 11.06 -15.73
CA GLY A 23 -8.12 10.62 -15.34
C GLY A 23 -8.16 9.26 -14.62
N GLN A 24 -7.03 8.58 -14.45
CA GLN A 24 -6.97 7.31 -13.70
C GLN A 24 -7.13 7.56 -12.20
N ALA A 25 -8.05 6.84 -11.57
CA ALA A 25 -8.29 6.96 -10.14
C ALA A 25 -7.15 6.37 -9.30
N VAL A 26 -6.94 6.95 -8.13
CA VAL A 26 -6.05 6.44 -7.08
C VAL A 26 -6.84 6.42 -5.78
N TYR A 27 -6.85 5.29 -5.10
CA TYR A 27 -7.48 5.12 -3.81
C TYR A 27 -6.41 4.83 -2.77
N ILE A 28 -6.35 5.61 -1.71
CA ILE A 28 -5.44 5.40 -0.58
C ILE A 28 -6.26 5.16 0.67
N SER A 29 -5.82 4.23 1.51
CA SER A 29 -6.46 3.97 2.79
C SER A 29 -5.44 3.58 3.85
N ILE A 30 -5.64 4.09 5.07
CA ILE A 30 -4.76 3.85 6.21
C ILE A 30 -5.50 2.93 7.19
N HIS A 31 -4.83 1.87 7.64
CA HIS A 31 -5.41 0.80 8.47
C HIS A 31 -4.49 0.38 9.60
N ASN A 32 -5.08 -0.19 10.64
CA ASN A 32 -4.36 -1.05 11.56
C ASN A 32 -3.77 -2.28 10.83
N PRO A 33 -2.72 -2.92 11.37
CA PRO A 33 -2.10 -4.05 10.72
C PRO A 33 -3.03 -5.26 10.75
N SER A 34 -3.21 -5.90 9.60
CA SER A 34 -3.97 -7.14 9.53
C SER A 34 -3.24 -8.28 10.25
N GLN A 35 -3.96 -9.37 10.55
CA GLN A 35 -3.32 -10.58 11.11
C GLN A 35 -2.16 -11.10 10.24
N TYR A 36 -2.25 -10.92 8.91
CA TYR A 36 -1.17 -11.27 8.00
C TYR A 36 0.09 -10.44 8.29
N ILE A 37 -0.03 -9.11 8.43
CA ILE A 37 1.11 -8.26 8.78
C ILE A 37 1.65 -8.63 10.15
N CYS A 38 0.79 -8.75 11.16
CA CYS A 38 1.22 -9.10 12.52
C CYS A 38 1.99 -10.43 12.59
N ALA A 39 1.57 -11.44 11.81
CA ALA A 39 2.23 -12.75 11.79
C ALA A 39 3.56 -12.77 11.03
N ASN A 40 3.76 -11.85 10.08
CA ASN A 40 4.91 -11.87 9.17
C ASN A 40 5.86 -10.68 9.33
N CYS A 41 5.49 -9.65 10.11
CA CYS A 41 6.20 -8.38 10.20
C CYS A 41 7.69 -8.57 10.47
N GLU A 42 8.10 -9.38 11.45
CA GLU A 42 9.53 -9.58 11.75
C GLU A 42 10.30 -10.31 10.63
N GLN A 43 9.60 -11.15 9.85
CA GLN A 43 10.20 -11.87 8.74
C GLN A 43 10.28 -11.01 7.47
N ILE A 44 9.51 -9.93 7.39
CA ILE A 44 9.50 -8.96 6.28
C ILE A 44 10.41 -7.77 6.60
N LEU A 45 10.34 -7.27 7.84
CA LEU A 45 10.99 -6.08 8.38
C LEU A 45 11.72 -6.41 9.70
N PRO A 46 12.90 -7.06 9.65
CA PRO A 46 13.63 -7.46 10.85
C PRO A 46 14.06 -6.28 11.74
N ASP A 47 14.21 -5.08 11.17
CA ASP A 47 14.60 -3.86 11.89
C ASP A 47 13.46 -3.26 12.74
N TRP A 48 12.22 -3.75 12.57
CA TRP A 48 11.02 -3.11 13.12
C TRP A 48 10.48 -3.79 14.40
N LYS A 49 11.24 -4.71 14.98
CA LYS A 49 10.84 -5.54 16.15
C LYS A 49 10.42 -4.76 17.39
N GLN A 50 10.79 -3.49 17.51
CA GLN A 50 10.51 -2.65 18.69
C GLN A 50 9.41 -1.60 18.44
N GLN A 51 8.78 -1.59 17.26
CA GLN A 51 7.73 -0.61 16.96
C GLN A 51 6.44 -0.98 17.70
N GLN A 52 6.01 -0.12 18.62
CA GLN A 52 4.77 -0.32 19.40
C GLN A 52 3.51 -0.08 18.57
N PHE A 53 3.61 0.77 17.55
CA PHE A 53 2.53 1.13 16.65
C PHE A 53 2.98 0.92 15.20
N LEU A 54 2.10 0.31 14.41
CA LEU A 54 2.32 0.05 13.00
C LEU A 54 1.02 0.30 12.25
N TRP A 55 1.07 1.12 11.22
CA TRP A 55 -0.03 1.43 10.32
C TRP A 55 0.32 0.94 8.91
N VAL A 56 -0.70 0.46 8.22
CA VAL A 56 -0.62 -0.04 6.85
C VAL A 56 -1.33 0.94 5.94
N ILE A 57 -0.59 1.52 5.00
CA ILE A 57 -1.12 2.41 3.99
C ILE A 57 -1.23 1.63 2.69
N VAL A 58 -2.47 1.30 2.30
CA VAL A 58 -2.75 0.64 1.02
C VAL A 58 -2.99 1.72 -0.03
N VAL A 59 -2.21 1.68 -1.11
CA VAL A 59 -2.35 2.52 -2.30
C VAL A 59 -2.81 1.64 -3.45
N LEU A 60 -4.00 1.91 -3.98
CA LEU A 60 -4.55 1.25 -5.17
C LEU A 60 -4.54 2.24 -6.33
N GLN A 61 -3.84 1.90 -7.40
CA GLN A 61 -3.86 2.69 -8.62
C GLN A 61 -4.71 2.01 -9.68
N GLN A 62 -5.62 2.75 -10.31
CA GLN A 62 -6.38 2.25 -11.46
C GLN A 62 -5.45 2.11 -12.67
N SER A 63 -5.38 0.89 -13.19
CA SER A 63 -4.63 0.56 -14.40
C SER A 63 -5.44 0.87 -15.65
N LYS A 64 -4.76 1.18 -16.75
CA LYS A 64 -5.39 1.27 -18.08
C LYS A 64 -5.89 -0.09 -18.59
N TYR A 65 -5.25 -1.18 -18.16
CA TYR A 65 -5.52 -2.54 -18.62
C TYR A 65 -5.88 -3.47 -17.45
N PRO A 66 -6.75 -4.46 -17.66
CA PRO A 66 -6.87 -5.61 -16.75
C PRO A 66 -5.51 -6.28 -16.55
N LEU A 67 -5.05 -6.42 -15.31
CA LEU A 67 -3.70 -6.91 -14.99
C LEU A 67 -3.61 -8.44 -14.84
N VAL A 68 -4.48 -9.18 -15.53
CA VAL A 68 -4.58 -10.65 -15.44
C VAL A 68 -3.53 -11.35 -16.28
N GLU A 69 -3.29 -10.84 -17.48
CA GLU A 69 -2.39 -11.43 -18.46
C GLU A 69 -0.95 -10.92 -18.29
N MET A 70 0.00 -11.63 -18.90
CA MET A 70 1.42 -11.27 -18.92
C MET A 70 1.86 -10.88 -20.33
N THR A 71 1.25 -9.81 -20.87
CA THR A 71 1.63 -9.25 -22.18
C THR A 71 2.63 -8.10 -22.00
N GLY A 72 3.40 -7.78 -23.04
CA GLY A 72 4.36 -6.67 -22.98
C GLY A 72 3.73 -5.32 -22.63
N GLU A 73 2.50 -5.06 -23.09
CA GLU A 73 1.75 -3.85 -22.76
C GLU A 73 1.36 -3.81 -21.28
N ILE A 74 0.90 -4.95 -20.72
CA ILE A 74 0.51 -5.06 -19.31
C ILE A 74 1.74 -4.93 -18.41
N GLU A 75 2.86 -5.56 -18.74
CA GLU A 75 4.10 -5.42 -17.96
C GLU A 75 4.64 -3.99 -18.02
N THR A 76 4.52 -3.31 -19.17
CA THR A 76 4.87 -1.89 -19.30
C THR A 76 3.97 -1.00 -18.43
N GLU A 77 2.66 -1.29 -18.37
CA GLU A 77 1.74 -0.58 -17.49
C GLU A 77 2.06 -0.83 -16.01
N LYS A 78 2.34 -2.08 -15.61
CA LYS A 78 2.75 -2.41 -14.24
C LYS A 78 4.01 -1.65 -13.83
N GLU A 79 5.02 -1.58 -14.69
CA GLU A 79 6.24 -0.81 -14.37
C GLU A 79 5.97 0.69 -14.25
N LYS A 80 5.09 1.26 -15.09
CA LYS A 80 4.68 2.67 -14.96
C LYS A 80 3.94 2.94 -13.66
N LEU A 81 3.03 2.05 -13.25
CA LEU A 81 2.30 2.18 -11.99
C LEU A 81 3.25 2.06 -10.80
N ARG A 82 4.15 1.06 -10.83
CA ARG A 82 5.24 0.88 -9.87
C ARG A 82 6.12 2.13 -9.74
N GLU A 83 6.60 2.70 -10.84
CA GLU A 83 7.45 3.90 -10.80
C GLU A 83 6.72 5.07 -10.12
N LYS A 84 5.45 5.30 -10.48
CA LYS A 84 4.62 6.34 -9.85
C LYS A 84 4.48 6.10 -8.35
N PHE A 85 4.20 4.86 -7.94
CA PHE A 85 4.11 4.50 -6.53
C PHE A 85 5.44 4.72 -5.79
N ILE A 86 6.56 4.25 -6.32
CA ILE A 86 7.87 4.41 -5.68
C ILE A 86 8.22 5.89 -5.50
N ARG A 87 7.97 6.74 -6.50
CA ARG A 87 8.23 8.18 -6.41
C ARG A 87 7.38 8.85 -5.32
N PHE A 88 6.07 8.61 -5.34
CA PHE A 88 5.16 9.11 -4.31
C PHE A 88 5.52 8.59 -2.92
N GLY A 89 5.73 7.27 -2.82
CA GLY A 89 5.97 6.59 -1.56
C GLY A 89 7.29 6.98 -0.92
N CYS A 90 8.34 7.23 -1.72
CA CYS A 90 9.61 7.76 -1.23
C CYS A 90 9.41 9.13 -0.58
N ASP A 91 8.71 10.06 -1.23
CA ASP A 91 8.50 11.40 -0.67
C ASP A 91 7.69 11.34 0.64
N VAL A 92 6.63 10.54 0.68
CA VAL A 92 5.85 10.28 1.92
C VAL A 92 6.74 9.69 3.01
N THR A 93 7.54 8.69 2.64
CA THR A 93 8.42 7.99 3.58
C THR A 93 9.48 8.91 4.17
N PHE A 94 10.18 9.69 3.33
CA PHE A 94 11.19 10.64 3.82
C PHE A 94 10.57 11.73 4.67
N ASN A 95 9.41 12.29 4.27
CA ASN A 95 8.74 13.31 5.06
C ASN A 95 8.33 12.81 6.45
N LEU A 96 7.84 11.57 6.57
CA LEU A 96 7.51 10.96 7.86
C LEU A 96 8.76 10.61 8.68
N ARG A 97 9.83 10.13 8.03
CA ARG A 97 11.11 9.85 8.69
C ARG A 97 11.77 11.12 9.24
N ASP A 98 11.70 12.23 8.51
CA ASP A 98 12.21 13.54 8.97
C ASP A 98 11.47 14.06 10.21
N GLN A 99 10.22 13.62 10.42
CA GLN A 99 9.44 13.87 11.63
C GLN A 99 9.72 12.86 12.76
N GLY A 100 10.64 11.92 12.55
CA GLY A 100 11.04 10.91 13.54
C GLY A 100 10.23 9.61 13.50
N TYR A 101 9.37 9.42 12.50
CA TYR A 101 8.55 8.20 12.38
C TYR A 101 9.21 7.16 11.47
N THR A 102 9.44 5.96 12.02
CA THR A 102 9.85 4.79 11.25
C THR A 102 8.81 4.50 10.16
N THR A 103 9.21 4.63 8.90
CA THR A 103 8.32 4.47 7.73
C THR A 103 9.07 3.76 6.61
N ASP A 104 8.44 2.87 5.87
CA ASP A 104 9.01 2.28 4.64
C ASP A 104 7.93 2.06 3.59
N LEU A 105 8.37 1.81 2.37
CA LEU A 105 7.55 1.33 1.27
C LEU A 105 8.05 -0.02 0.80
N ILE A 106 7.12 -0.90 0.47
CA ILE A 106 7.42 -2.20 -0.12
C ILE A 106 7.49 -2.00 -1.63
N ASP A 107 8.56 -2.48 -2.28
CA ASP A 107 8.59 -2.55 -3.73
C ASP A 107 7.60 -3.63 -4.21
N PRO A 108 6.49 -3.27 -4.89
CA PRO A 108 5.44 -4.23 -5.24
C PRO A 108 5.91 -5.36 -6.18
N ARG A 109 7.02 -5.16 -6.89
CA ARG A 109 7.61 -6.17 -7.78
C ARG A 109 8.41 -7.23 -7.01
N THR A 110 9.04 -6.86 -5.90
CA THR A 110 9.97 -7.75 -5.19
C THR A 110 9.41 -8.22 -3.84
N GLY A 111 8.46 -7.46 -3.27
CA GLY A 111 7.93 -7.68 -1.93
C GLY A 111 8.88 -7.26 -0.81
N TYR A 112 9.99 -6.58 -1.10
CA TYR A 112 10.94 -6.16 -0.07
C TYR A 112 10.84 -4.67 0.24
N PRO A 113 11.17 -4.25 1.48
CA PRO A 113 11.30 -2.84 1.81
C PRO A 113 12.35 -2.16 0.93
N LEU A 114 12.12 -0.90 0.61
CA LEU A 114 13.06 -0.13 -0.21
C LEU A 114 14.21 0.46 0.62
N LEU A 115 13.96 0.79 1.89
CA LEU A 115 14.92 1.50 2.73
C LEU A 115 15.47 0.68 3.90
N SER A 116 14.65 -0.19 4.50
CA SER A 116 15.05 -1.09 5.60
C SER A 116 15.74 -2.34 5.06
N HIS A 117 16.42 -3.10 5.93
CA HIS A 117 17.00 -4.37 5.52
C HIS A 117 15.89 -5.37 5.13
N PRO A 118 16.02 -6.07 3.99
CA PRO A 118 15.06 -7.07 3.59
C PRO A 118 15.08 -8.24 4.58
N GLY A 119 13.90 -8.69 4.97
CA GLY A 119 13.74 -9.90 5.76
C GLY A 119 13.89 -11.20 4.96
N LEU A 120 13.52 -12.31 5.60
CA LEU A 120 13.64 -13.66 5.03
C LEU A 120 12.57 -13.97 3.97
N ILE A 121 11.42 -13.29 4.03
CA ILE A 121 10.30 -13.52 3.13
C ILE A 121 9.84 -12.22 2.48
N PRO A 122 9.37 -12.26 1.22
CA PRO A 122 8.75 -11.11 0.59
C PRO A 122 7.35 -10.87 1.16
N HIS A 123 7.00 -9.59 1.23
CA HIS A 123 5.65 -9.09 1.46
C HIS A 123 4.76 -9.29 0.22
N ASP A 124 3.48 -9.59 0.44
CA ASP A 124 2.47 -9.72 -0.60
C ASP A 124 1.42 -8.60 -0.48
N ASP A 125 1.56 -7.56 -1.32
CA ASP A 125 0.66 -6.40 -1.36
C ASP A 125 -0.78 -6.80 -1.68
N THR A 126 -0.99 -7.80 -2.54
CA THR A 126 -2.32 -8.31 -2.87
C THR A 126 -2.95 -9.01 -1.67
N ALA A 127 -2.19 -9.80 -0.92
CA ALA A 127 -2.67 -10.45 0.29
C ALA A 127 -3.07 -9.43 1.36
N VAL A 128 -2.30 -8.35 1.51
CA VAL A 128 -2.62 -7.25 2.43
C VAL A 128 -3.87 -6.50 2.00
N ALA A 129 -3.95 -6.08 0.74
CA ALA A 129 -5.12 -5.40 0.21
C ALA A 129 -6.38 -6.26 0.35
N LYS A 130 -6.28 -7.57 0.07
CA LYS A 130 -7.36 -8.53 0.32
C LYS A 130 -7.76 -8.57 1.79
N ALA A 131 -6.80 -8.69 2.71
CA ALA A 131 -7.07 -8.83 4.14
C ALA A 131 -7.71 -7.58 4.74
N LEU A 132 -7.32 -6.39 4.28
CA LEU A 132 -7.78 -5.11 4.81
C LEU A 132 -9.05 -4.58 4.13
N LEU A 133 -9.17 -4.76 2.81
CA LEU A 133 -10.30 -4.21 2.03
C LEU A 133 -11.37 -5.26 1.70
N ASN A 134 -11.12 -6.54 2.02
CA ASN A 134 -12.00 -7.67 1.73
C ASN A 134 -12.34 -7.81 0.23
N TYR A 135 -11.41 -7.44 -0.65
CA TYR A 135 -11.58 -7.57 -2.10
C TYR A 135 -11.24 -8.99 -2.58
N PRO A 136 -11.98 -9.54 -3.55
CA PRO A 136 -11.65 -10.85 -4.12
C PRO A 136 -10.28 -10.86 -4.80
N VAL A 137 -9.67 -12.04 -4.88
CA VAL A 137 -8.39 -12.26 -5.57
C VAL A 137 -8.52 -13.45 -6.51
N ILE A 138 -8.09 -13.28 -7.75
CA ILE A 138 -7.94 -14.36 -8.72
C ILE A 138 -6.57 -15.00 -8.52
N LYS A 139 -6.56 -16.28 -8.13
CA LYS A 139 -5.33 -17.06 -7.98
C LYS A 139 -4.82 -17.52 -9.35
N ASN A 140 -3.92 -16.73 -9.93
CA ASN A 140 -3.10 -17.12 -11.08
C ASN A 140 -1.61 -17.07 -10.68
N LYS A 141 -0.69 -16.95 -11.64
CA LYS A 141 0.75 -16.85 -11.36
C LYS A 141 1.16 -15.64 -10.50
N CYS A 142 0.36 -14.56 -10.49
CA CYS A 142 0.71 -13.30 -9.82
C CYS A 142 -0.33 -12.79 -8.82
N CYS A 143 -1.37 -13.57 -8.48
CA CYS A 143 -2.48 -13.19 -7.59
C CYS A 143 -3.06 -11.79 -7.87
N VAL A 144 -4.17 -11.72 -8.61
CA VAL A 144 -4.73 -10.44 -9.07
C VAL A 144 -5.91 -10.01 -8.20
N LEU A 145 -5.81 -8.84 -7.59
CA LEU A 145 -6.89 -8.21 -6.83
C LEU A 145 -8.04 -7.80 -7.77
N VAL A 146 -9.28 -7.96 -7.31
CA VAL A 146 -10.49 -7.56 -8.04
C VAL A 146 -11.16 -6.41 -7.30
N HIS A 147 -10.94 -5.18 -7.78
CA HIS A 147 -11.60 -3.99 -7.26
C HIS A 147 -13.09 -3.98 -7.64
N PRO A 148 -14.01 -3.58 -6.75
CA PRO A 148 -15.45 -3.56 -7.06
C PRO A 148 -15.85 -2.73 -8.28
N GLN A 149 -15.10 -1.65 -8.56
CA GLN A 149 -15.39 -0.75 -9.68
C GLN A 149 -14.40 -0.89 -10.85
N TRP A 150 -13.15 -1.29 -10.59
CA TRP A 150 -12.09 -1.32 -11.60
C TRP A 150 -11.84 -2.75 -12.12
N GLY A 151 -12.54 -3.75 -11.56
CA GLY A 151 -12.27 -5.15 -11.83
C GLY A 151 -10.80 -5.48 -11.53
N THR A 152 -10.15 -6.16 -12.46
CA THR A 152 -8.73 -6.53 -12.37
C THR A 152 -7.78 -5.44 -12.88
N ALA A 153 -8.29 -4.27 -13.26
CA ALA A 153 -7.48 -3.11 -13.66
C ALA A 153 -7.06 -2.28 -12.44
N VAL A 154 -6.43 -2.94 -11.46
CA VAL A 154 -6.00 -2.33 -10.19
C VAL A 154 -4.61 -2.82 -9.81
N TYR A 155 -3.73 -1.90 -9.44
CA TYR A 155 -2.37 -2.19 -8.98
C TYR A 155 -2.26 -1.84 -7.49
N PRO A 156 -2.20 -2.84 -6.59
CA PRO A 156 -2.02 -2.61 -5.17
C PRO A 156 -0.55 -2.35 -4.81
N SER A 157 -0.33 -1.48 -3.82
CA SER A 157 0.99 -1.17 -3.26
C SER A 157 0.86 -0.78 -1.80
N VAL A 158 1.92 -0.99 -1.01
CA VAL A 158 1.87 -0.81 0.46
C VAL A 158 3.02 0.03 1.00
N LEU A 159 2.68 0.97 1.89
CA LEU A 159 3.61 1.56 2.85
C LEU A 159 3.29 1.10 4.26
N LEU A 160 4.30 1.11 5.11
CA LEU A 160 4.23 0.79 6.53
C LEU A 160 4.79 1.98 7.31
N SER A 161 4.16 2.35 8.41
CA SER A 161 4.61 3.50 9.22
C SER A 161 4.26 3.35 10.70
N SER A 162 5.10 3.86 11.60
CA SER A 162 4.78 4.03 13.02
C SER A 162 4.10 5.37 13.34
N ALA A 163 3.94 6.25 12.34
CA ALA A 163 3.26 7.54 12.51
C ALA A 163 1.76 7.37 12.81
N PRO A 164 1.15 8.25 13.63
CA PRO A 164 -0.30 8.29 13.79
C PRO A 164 -1.03 8.54 12.46
N PRO A 165 -2.23 8.01 12.27
CA PRO A 165 -2.95 8.08 11.00
C PRO A 165 -3.28 9.53 10.59
N GLU A 166 -3.47 10.44 11.55
CA GLU A 166 -3.71 11.87 11.27
C GLU A 166 -2.47 12.53 10.66
N VAL A 167 -1.27 12.14 11.12
CA VAL A 167 0.00 12.63 10.58
C VAL A 167 0.21 12.06 9.18
N ILE A 168 0.02 10.75 9.00
CA ILE A 168 0.10 10.09 7.69
C ILE A 168 -0.85 10.75 6.70
N LEU A 169 -2.11 10.97 7.09
CA LEU A 169 -3.12 11.62 6.25
C LEU A 169 -2.71 13.03 5.84
N SER A 170 -2.18 13.82 6.78
CA SER A 170 -1.68 15.18 6.51
C SER A 170 -0.54 15.18 5.49
N VAL A 171 0.43 14.28 5.65
CA VAL A 171 1.58 14.13 4.74
C VAL A 171 1.13 13.66 3.36
N ILE A 172 0.23 12.68 3.27
CA ILE A 172 -0.30 12.22 1.98
C ILE A 172 -1.02 13.35 1.25
N LYS A 173 -1.83 14.15 1.95
CA LYS A 173 -2.55 15.28 1.35
C LYS A 173 -1.61 16.38 0.84
N SER A 174 -0.47 16.61 1.49
CA SER A 174 0.51 17.61 1.02
C SER A 174 1.35 17.11 -0.15
N ILE A 175 1.64 15.80 -0.21
CA ILE A 175 2.53 15.22 -1.22
C ILE A 175 1.79 14.76 -2.48
N ALA A 176 0.58 14.21 -2.36
CA ALA A 176 -0.16 13.68 -3.50
C ALA A 176 -0.30 14.67 -4.68
N PRO A 177 -0.60 15.97 -4.46
CA PRO A 177 -0.66 16.95 -5.54
C PRO A 177 0.67 17.14 -6.29
N LEU A 178 1.81 16.99 -5.61
CA LEU A 178 3.15 17.09 -6.22
C LEU A 178 3.39 15.94 -7.22
N HIS A 179 2.74 14.80 -7.01
CA HIS A 179 2.74 13.65 -7.92
C HIS A 179 1.58 13.68 -8.93
N GLY A 180 0.83 14.78 -8.99
CA GLY A 180 -0.28 14.95 -9.91
C GLY A 180 -1.51 14.12 -9.56
N TRP A 181 -1.65 13.72 -8.29
CA TRP A 181 -2.85 13.10 -7.76
C TRP A 181 -3.65 14.16 -7.00
N MET A 182 -4.81 14.51 -7.55
CA MET A 182 -5.65 15.59 -7.06
C MET A 182 -6.94 15.00 -6.48
N GLU A 183 -7.59 15.72 -5.56
CA GLU A 183 -8.96 15.39 -5.19
C GLU A 183 -9.86 15.54 -6.44
N PRO A 184 -10.84 14.64 -6.66
CA PRO A 184 -11.77 14.76 -7.78
C PRO A 184 -12.55 16.07 -7.69
N ASP A 185 -12.77 16.73 -8.83
CA ASP A 185 -13.68 17.87 -8.91
C ASP A 185 -15.09 17.41 -8.50
N ASN A 186 -15.66 18.04 -7.46
CA ASN A 186 -17.02 17.76 -6.97
C ASN A 186 -18.09 18.15 -8.00
#